data_AF-A0A318ZAF7-F1
#
_entry.id   AF-A0A318ZAF7-F1
#
_cell.length_a   1.000
_cell.length_b   1.000
_cell.length_c   1.000
_cell.angle_alpha   90.00
_cell.angle_beta   90.00
_cell.angle_gamma   90.00
#
_symmetry.space_group_name_H-M   'P 1'
#
loop_
_entity.id
_entity.type
_entity.pdbx_description
1 polymer ?
#
loop_
_entity_poly.entity_id
_entity_poly.type
_entity_poly.pdbx_seq_one_letter_code
_entity_poly.pdbx_strand_id
1 'polypeptide(L)'
;MLDFIRHHWYDLGVISFIVSARYFHLNRSKLTTTQKFLLLNFMTVLVHQFEEYRFPGGFPAAMNMGVHSSERPDRFPLSSQSSTFTNVVATYGFYLPPVFFPDYVWAGLAPILFGFGQFFIHGINMNMKLGTFYNPGLASVILMHIPLGYYYIRYMTSSGQLTGRQWALGLAYGAAFWYLMLIKSTFGWLVDYNSPYPFYPNEMERGGMAAWIRRVRNA
;
A
#
# COMPACT_ATOMS: atom_id res chain seq x y z
N MET A 1 3.99 -22.63 7.81
CA MET A 1 4.71 -21.73 6.88
C MET A 1 3.77 -20.75 6.19
N LEU A 2 2.74 -21.20 5.45
CA LEU A 2 1.78 -20.28 4.82
C LEU A 2 1.01 -19.42 5.84
N ASP A 3 0.63 -20.00 6.97
CA ASP A 3 -0.02 -19.26 8.06
C ASP A 3 0.85 -18.11 8.59
N PHE A 4 2.10 -18.41 8.95
CA PHE A 4 3.08 -17.40 9.37
C PHE A 4 3.19 -16.24 8.35
N ILE A 5 3.27 -16.55 7.05
CA ILE A 5 3.35 -15.50 6.01
C ILE A 5 2.09 -14.63 6.02
N ARG A 6 0.89 -15.21 6.20
CA ARG A 6 -0.36 -14.44 6.20
C ARG A 6 -0.44 -13.38 7.28
N HIS A 7 0.26 -13.61 8.38
CA HIS A 7 0.23 -12.76 9.57
C HIS A 7 1.53 -11.99 9.80
N HIS A 8 2.55 -12.19 8.97
CA HIS A 8 3.87 -11.55 9.15
C HIS A 8 4.50 -11.05 7.84
N TRP A 9 3.79 -11.06 6.70
CA TRP A 9 4.35 -10.54 5.44
C TRP A 9 4.79 -9.08 5.54
N TYR A 10 4.12 -8.26 6.36
CA TYR A 10 4.50 -6.88 6.64
C TYR A 10 5.75 -6.77 7.55
N ASP A 11 5.98 -7.74 8.44
CA ASP A 11 7.22 -7.84 9.22
C ASP A 11 8.39 -8.27 8.32
N LEU A 12 8.15 -9.22 7.41
CA LEU A 12 9.12 -9.62 6.39
C LEU A 12 9.46 -8.47 5.44
N GLY A 13 8.51 -7.57 5.19
CA GLY A 13 8.73 -6.31 4.47
C GLY A 13 9.80 -5.42 5.09
N VAL A 14 10.00 -5.46 6.42
CA VAL A 14 11.08 -4.73 7.10
C VAL A 14 12.45 -5.22 6.64
N ILE A 15 12.60 -6.51 6.37
CA ILE A 15 13.84 -7.07 5.85
C ILE A 15 14.12 -6.50 4.46
N SER A 16 13.11 -6.49 3.57
CA SER A 16 13.20 -5.87 2.24
C SER A 16 13.58 -4.39 2.35
N PHE A 17 12.99 -3.66 3.29
CA PHE A 17 13.30 -2.25 3.52
C PHE A 17 14.77 -2.05 3.95
N ILE A 18 15.26 -2.83 4.92
CA ILE A 18 16.65 -2.74 5.41
C ILE A 18 17.64 -3.07 4.29
N VAL A 19 17.37 -4.12 3.51
CA VAL A 19 18.20 -4.51 2.37
C VAL A 19 18.23 -3.41 1.31
N SER A 20 17.07 -2.85 0.95
CA SER A 20 16.97 -1.73 0.01
C SER A 20 17.67 -0.47 0.51
N ALA A 21 17.53 -0.13 1.79
CA ALA A 21 18.19 1.02 2.41
C ALA A 21 19.71 0.85 2.41
N ARG A 22 20.21 -0.33 2.78
CA ARG A 22 21.64 -0.65 2.74
C ARG A 22 22.17 -0.60 1.32
N TYR A 23 21.44 -1.17 0.36
CA TYR A 23 21.80 -1.13 -1.05
C TYR A 23 21.86 0.31 -1.59
N PHE A 24 20.86 1.13 -1.28
CA PHE A 24 20.82 2.55 -1.64
C PHE A 24 22.02 3.30 -1.08
N HIS A 25 22.34 3.11 0.19
CA HIS A 25 23.47 3.76 0.85
C HIS A 25 24.80 3.41 0.19
N LEU A 26 25.06 2.11 -0.04
CA LEU A 26 26.32 1.62 -0.60
C LEU A 26 26.49 1.92 -2.09
N ASN A 27 25.40 2.10 -2.84
CA ASN A 27 25.43 2.26 -4.30
C ASN A 27 24.93 3.63 -4.78
N ARG A 28 24.80 4.62 -3.89
CA ARG A 28 24.20 5.93 -4.21
C ARG A 28 24.84 6.64 -5.40
N SER A 29 26.16 6.55 -5.58
CA SER A 29 26.87 7.16 -6.71
C SER A 29 26.66 6.42 -8.03
N LYS A 30 26.30 5.13 -7.99
CA LYS A 30 26.10 4.27 -9.16
C LYS A 30 24.66 4.28 -9.68
N LEU A 31 23.70 4.57 -8.82
CA LEU A 31 22.28 4.62 -9.18
C LEU A 31 21.94 5.89 -9.95
N THR A 32 21.19 5.75 -11.05
CA THR A 32 20.60 6.90 -11.74
C THR A 32 19.59 7.61 -10.82
N THR A 33 19.31 8.88 -11.10
CA THR A 33 18.30 9.62 -10.32
C THR A 33 16.92 8.97 -10.40
N THR A 34 16.54 8.43 -11.56
CA THR A 34 15.30 7.66 -11.74
C THR A 34 15.29 6.42 -10.85
N GLN A 35 16.35 5.61 -10.85
CA GLN A 35 16.43 4.42 -9.98
C GLN A 35 16.35 4.77 -8.49
N LYS A 36 16.93 5.89 -8.07
CA LYS A 36 16.82 6.37 -6.69
C LYS A 36 15.37 6.63 -6.31
N PHE A 37 14.60 7.33 -7.16
CA PHE A 37 13.17 7.56 -6.91
C PHE A 37 12.37 6.26 -6.88
N LEU A 38 12.62 5.35 -7.82
CA LEU A 38 11.88 4.08 -7.89
C LEU A 38 12.19 3.18 -6.69
N LEU A 39 13.44 3.11 -6.26
CA LEU A 39 13.83 2.36 -5.06
C LEU A 39 13.25 2.99 -3.80
N LEU A 40 13.25 4.32 -3.70
CA LEU A 40 12.57 5.02 -2.60
C LEU A 40 11.05 4.77 -2.64
N ASN A 41 10.43 4.66 -3.81
CA ASN A 41 8.99 4.39 -3.93
C ASN A 41 8.65 2.96 -3.47
N PHE A 42 9.51 2.00 -3.81
CA PHE A 42 9.42 0.65 -3.26
C PHE A 42 9.59 0.63 -1.74
N MET A 43 10.55 1.38 -1.20
CA MET A 43 10.70 1.51 0.26
C MET A 43 9.48 2.19 0.91
N THR A 44 8.86 3.17 0.24
CA THR A 44 7.66 3.84 0.73
C THR A 44 6.49 2.88 0.87
N VAL A 45 6.22 2.01 -0.12
CA VAL A 45 5.10 1.05 -0.01
C VAL A 45 5.32 0.05 1.12
N LEU A 46 6.57 -0.34 1.41
CA LEU A 46 6.90 -1.19 2.55
C LEU A 46 6.58 -0.49 3.88
N VAL A 47 6.93 0.80 4.01
CA VAL A 47 6.59 1.60 5.19
C VAL A 47 5.07 1.77 5.32
N HIS A 48 4.38 1.99 4.21
CA HIS A 48 2.92 2.12 4.18
C HIS A 48 2.21 0.86 4.68
N GLN A 49 2.60 -0.30 4.15
CA GLN A 49 2.06 -1.59 4.60
C GLN A 49 2.40 -1.92 6.06
N PHE A 50 3.61 -1.55 6.49
CA PHE A 50 3.99 -1.67 7.89
C PHE A 50 3.11 -0.79 8.79
N GLU A 51 2.82 0.44 8.35
CA GLU A 51 1.93 1.35 9.06
C GLU A 51 0.51 0.78 9.18
N GLU A 52 -0.03 0.28 8.08
CA GLU A 52 -1.38 -0.31 7.98
C GLU A 52 -1.56 -1.52 8.88
N TYR A 53 -0.61 -2.45 8.85
CA TYR A 53 -0.78 -3.76 9.47
C TYR A 53 0.00 -3.92 10.77
N ARG A 54 1.19 -3.34 10.91
CA ARG A 54 2.09 -3.63 12.06
C ARG A 54 2.10 -2.57 13.14
N PHE A 55 2.45 -1.33 12.81
CA PHE A 55 2.54 -0.23 13.76
C PHE A 55 2.27 1.14 13.11
N PRO A 56 1.24 1.89 13.54
CA PRO A 56 0.35 1.55 14.66
C PRO A 56 -0.55 0.34 14.37
N GLY A 57 -0.74 0.00 13.10
CA GLY A 57 -1.60 -1.10 12.68
C GLY A 57 -3.09 -0.79 12.87
N GLY A 58 -3.95 -1.75 12.51
CA GLY A 58 -5.40 -1.63 12.67
C GLY A 58 -6.16 -1.38 11.36
N PHE A 59 -5.48 -1.42 10.21
CA PHE A 59 -6.13 -1.37 8.91
C PHE A 59 -7.22 -2.44 8.70
N PRO A 60 -7.05 -3.70 9.14
CA PRO A 60 -8.13 -4.70 9.07
C PRO A 60 -9.41 -4.25 9.78
N ALA A 61 -9.31 -3.70 10.99
CA ALA A 61 -10.45 -3.16 11.72
C ALA A 61 -11.02 -1.90 11.06
N ALA A 62 -10.16 -0.98 10.62
CA ALA A 62 -10.56 0.21 9.89
C ALA A 62 -11.44 -0.13 8.68
N MET A 63 -11.03 -1.12 7.89
CA MET A 63 -11.74 -1.54 6.71
C MET A 63 -12.98 -2.38 7.03
N ASN A 64 -12.81 -3.49 7.74
CA ASN A 64 -13.89 -4.45 7.93
C ASN A 64 -14.96 -3.93 8.89
N MET A 65 -14.57 -3.36 10.04
CA MET A 65 -15.53 -2.82 11.00
C MET A 65 -15.98 -1.43 10.58
N GLY A 66 -15.05 -0.56 10.20
CA GLY A 66 -15.34 0.85 9.91
C GLY A 66 -15.92 1.04 8.52
N VAL A 67 -15.14 0.84 7.48
CA VAL A 67 -15.55 1.17 6.10
C VAL A 67 -16.73 0.31 5.62
N HIS A 68 -16.77 -0.96 6.01
CA HIS A 68 -17.73 -1.94 5.51
C HIS A 68 -18.78 -2.39 6.53
N SER A 69 -18.66 -2.05 7.81
CA SER A 69 -19.62 -2.45 8.85
C SER A 69 -19.91 -3.95 8.86
N SER A 70 -18.88 -4.78 8.67
CA SER A 70 -19.00 -6.23 8.53
C SER A 70 -19.50 -6.91 9.81
N GLU A 71 -20.39 -7.89 9.64
CA GLU A 71 -20.84 -8.79 10.70
C GLU A 71 -19.75 -9.80 11.12
N ARG A 72 -18.77 -10.06 10.25
CA ARG A 72 -17.62 -10.95 10.52
C ARG A 72 -16.31 -10.20 10.29
N PRO A 73 -16.01 -9.20 11.13
CA PRO A 73 -14.92 -8.26 10.85
C PRO A 73 -13.52 -8.89 10.93
N ASP A 74 -13.38 -10.05 11.55
CA ASP A 74 -12.12 -10.80 11.59
C ASP A 74 -11.74 -11.42 10.23
N ARG A 75 -12.68 -11.54 9.28
CA ARG A 75 -12.43 -12.27 8.02
C ARG A 75 -13.14 -11.76 6.78
N PHE A 76 -14.01 -10.76 6.90
CA PHE A 76 -14.79 -10.22 5.79
C PHE A 76 -14.95 -8.69 5.88
N PRO A 77 -14.88 -7.96 4.75
CA PRO A 77 -14.53 -8.43 3.40
C PRO A 77 -13.04 -8.76 3.23
N LEU A 78 -12.17 -8.19 4.07
CA LEU A 78 -10.75 -8.55 4.10
C LEU A 78 -10.53 -9.76 4.99
N SER A 79 -9.60 -10.63 4.57
CA SER A 79 -9.07 -11.75 5.35
C SER A 79 -7.54 -11.66 5.37
N SER A 80 -6.87 -12.41 6.25
CA SER A 80 -5.41 -12.41 6.27
C SER A 80 -4.83 -12.91 4.94
N GLN A 81 -5.51 -13.85 4.27
CA GLN A 81 -5.14 -14.36 2.95
C GLN A 81 -5.29 -13.31 1.84
N SER A 82 -6.44 -12.62 1.75
CA SER A 82 -6.65 -11.62 0.69
C SER A 82 -5.74 -10.42 0.87
N SER A 83 -5.60 -9.92 2.10
CA SER A 83 -4.66 -8.84 2.43
C SER A 83 -3.22 -9.21 2.08
N THR A 84 -2.77 -10.42 2.43
CA THR A 84 -1.41 -10.88 2.10
C THR A 84 -1.19 -10.95 0.61
N PHE A 85 -2.09 -11.60 -0.13
CA PHE A 85 -1.94 -11.80 -1.57
C PHE A 85 -1.85 -10.45 -2.29
N THR A 86 -2.82 -9.56 -2.07
CA THR A 86 -2.87 -8.26 -2.74
C THR A 86 -1.60 -7.44 -2.46
N ASN A 87 -1.19 -7.38 -1.19
CA ASN A 87 -0.07 -6.55 -0.79
C ASN A 87 1.28 -7.10 -1.24
N VAL A 88 1.51 -8.41 -1.13
CA VAL A 88 2.76 -9.04 -1.60
C VAL A 88 2.89 -8.90 -3.12
N VAL A 89 1.81 -9.13 -3.87
CA VAL A 89 1.82 -8.96 -5.33
C VAL A 89 2.03 -7.50 -5.72
N ALA A 90 1.40 -6.54 -5.03
CA ALA A 90 1.66 -5.12 -5.27
C ALA A 90 3.12 -4.74 -4.99
N THR A 91 3.64 -5.11 -3.83
CA THR A 91 4.99 -4.74 -3.41
C THR A 91 6.05 -5.31 -4.34
N TYR A 92 6.02 -6.62 -4.60
CA TYR A 92 7.10 -7.28 -5.36
C TYR A 92 6.83 -7.39 -6.85
N GLY A 93 5.55 -7.35 -7.28
CA GLY A 93 5.15 -7.45 -8.69
C GLY A 93 4.85 -6.11 -9.38
N PHE A 94 4.64 -5.02 -8.63
CA PHE A 94 4.29 -3.72 -9.19
C PHE A 94 5.25 -2.60 -8.78
N TYR A 95 5.62 -2.51 -7.49
CA TYR A 95 6.54 -1.47 -7.01
C TYR A 95 8.01 -1.79 -7.26
N LEU A 96 8.42 -3.05 -7.08
CA LEU A 96 9.82 -3.45 -7.21
C LEU A 96 10.35 -3.52 -8.65
N PRO A 97 9.63 -4.06 -9.65
CA PRO A 97 10.20 -4.27 -11.00
C PRO A 97 10.74 -2.99 -11.66
N PRO A 98 10.08 -1.82 -11.59
CA PRO A 98 10.61 -0.59 -12.21
C PRO A 98 12.00 -0.19 -11.72
N VAL A 99 12.41 -0.59 -10.51
CA VAL A 99 13.77 -0.33 -9.99
C VAL A 99 14.85 -0.93 -10.89
N PHE A 100 14.59 -2.11 -11.46
CA PHE A 100 15.51 -2.83 -12.35
C PHE A 100 15.38 -2.40 -13.81
N PHE A 101 14.26 -1.78 -14.18
CA PHE A 101 13.93 -1.37 -15.53
C PHE A 101 13.57 0.13 -15.60
N PRO A 102 14.47 1.04 -15.17
CA PRO A 102 14.17 2.47 -15.01
C PRO A 102 13.85 3.18 -16.33
N ASP A 103 14.24 2.63 -17.47
CA ASP A 103 13.99 3.20 -18.80
C ASP A 103 12.52 3.04 -19.23
N TYR A 104 11.77 2.12 -18.61
CA TYR A 104 10.34 1.96 -18.83
C TYR A 104 9.56 2.96 -17.96
N VAL A 105 9.65 4.24 -18.31
CA VAL A 105 9.13 5.37 -17.52
C VAL A 105 7.66 5.19 -17.10
N TRP A 106 6.80 4.72 -18.01
CA TRP A 106 5.38 4.43 -17.71
C TRP A 106 5.19 3.39 -16.59
N ALA A 107 6.05 2.37 -16.54
CA ALA A 107 6.00 1.32 -15.53
C ALA A 107 6.43 1.85 -14.16
N GLY A 108 7.35 2.81 -14.10
CA GLY A 108 7.71 3.54 -12.88
C GLY A 108 6.68 4.60 -12.47
N LEU A 109 6.02 5.24 -13.44
CA LEU A 109 4.98 6.24 -13.20
C LEU A 109 3.74 5.63 -12.56
N ALA A 110 3.31 4.46 -13.01
CA ALA A 110 2.10 3.80 -12.50
C ALA A 110 2.07 3.62 -10.96
N PRO A 111 3.08 3.03 -10.28
CA PRO A 111 3.10 2.92 -8.83
C PRO A 111 3.27 4.25 -8.10
N ILE A 112 3.83 5.28 -8.76
CA ILE A 112 3.84 6.64 -8.22
C ILE A 112 2.42 7.21 -8.18
N LEU A 113 1.66 7.08 -9.27
CA LEU A 113 0.26 7.49 -9.34
C LEU A 113 -0.63 6.70 -8.38
N PHE A 114 -0.34 5.40 -8.21
CA PHE A 114 -1.01 4.58 -7.19
C PHE A 114 -0.79 5.11 -5.78
N GLY A 115 0.43 5.58 -5.47
CA GLY A 115 0.75 6.26 -4.20
C GLY A 115 -0.04 7.56 -3.99
N PHE A 116 -0.29 8.34 -5.04
CA PHE A 116 -1.23 9.47 -4.97
C PHE A 116 -2.67 9.00 -4.73
N GLY A 117 -3.08 7.89 -5.36
CA GLY A 117 -4.36 7.23 -5.12
C GLY A 117 -4.61 6.91 -3.64
N GLN A 118 -3.57 6.51 -2.91
CA GLN A 118 -3.66 6.23 -1.48
C GLN A 118 -4.08 7.44 -0.65
N PHE A 119 -3.80 8.67 -1.08
CA PHE A 119 -4.30 9.87 -0.40
C PHE A 119 -5.82 10.01 -0.49
N PHE A 120 -6.42 9.63 -1.62
CA PHE A 120 -7.88 9.63 -1.72
C PHE A 120 -8.51 8.57 -0.81
N ILE A 121 -7.86 7.41 -0.66
CA ILE A 121 -8.34 6.33 0.22
C ILE A 121 -8.14 6.68 1.69
N HIS A 122 -6.90 6.87 2.14
CA HIS A 122 -6.59 7.10 3.54
C HIS A 122 -6.88 8.53 3.97
N GLY A 123 -6.55 9.53 3.15
CA GLY A 123 -6.68 10.94 3.54
C GLY A 123 -8.12 11.42 3.55
N ILE A 124 -8.96 10.91 2.65
CA ILE A 124 -10.33 11.38 2.44
C ILE A 124 -11.34 10.28 2.80
N ASN A 125 -11.41 9.19 2.02
CA ASN A 125 -12.51 8.23 2.11
C ASN A 125 -12.62 7.55 3.49
N MET A 126 -11.52 6.98 3.97
CA MET A 126 -11.49 6.25 5.23
C MET A 126 -11.73 7.18 6.41
N ASN A 127 -11.04 8.32 6.46
CA ASN A 127 -11.22 9.33 7.50
C ASN A 127 -12.68 9.82 7.61
N MET A 128 -13.34 10.09 6.48
CA MET A 128 -14.76 10.45 6.45
C MET A 128 -15.66 9.34 7.00
N LYS A 129 -15.41 8.07 6.64
CA LYS A 129 -16.22 6.93 7.11
C LYS A 129 -15.97 6.54 8.57
N LEU A 130 -14.76 6.80 9.06
CA LEU A 130 -14.33 6.46 10.43
C LEU A 130 -14.55 7.62 11.43
N GLY A 131 -14.85 8.83 10.94
CA GLY A 131 -14.97 10.02 11.78
C GLY A 131 -13.64 10.39 12.47
N THR A 132 -12.51 10.12 11.82
CA THR A 132 -11.16 10.32 12.37
C THR A 132 -10.32 11.20 11.44
N PHE A 133 -9.32 11.87 11.99
CA PHE A 133 -8.30 12.59 11.21
C PHE A 133 -7.15 11.68 10.78
N TYR A 134 -7.07 10.48 11.36
CA TYR A 134 -6.00 9.53 11.11
C TYR A 134 -6.52 8.09 11.02
N ASN A 135 -5.96 7.36 10.06
CA ASN A 135 -6.07 5.91 9.98
C ASN A 135 -4.70 5.32 9.56
N PRO A 136 -4.45 4.05 9.90
CA PRO A 136 -3.22 3.34 9.52
C PRO A 136 -3.01 3.40 8.01
N GLY A 137 -1.84 3.89 7.60
CA GLY A 137 -1.44 4.12 6.20
C GLY A 137 -1.39 5.61 5.83
N LEU A 138 -2.04 6.50 6.59
CA LEU A 138 -2.09 7.92 6.24
C LEU A 138 -0.75 8.64 6.40
N ALA A 139 0.05 8.30 7.43
CA ALA A 139 1.29 9.02 7.70
C ALA A 139 2.31 8.78 6.58
N SER A 140 2.52 7.54 6.18
CA SER A 140 3.35 7.16 5.04
C SER A 140 2.86 7.78 3.74
N VAL A 141 1.55 7.93 3.54
CA VAL A 141 1.02 8.62 2.36
C VAL A 141 1.43 10.09 2.33
N ILE A 142 1.14 10.83 3.40
CA ILE A 142 1.39 12.27 3.48
C ILE A 142 2.90 12.58 3.52
N LEU A 143 3.67 11.80 4.29
CA LEU A 143 5.09 12.09 4.53
C LEU A 143 6.00 11.50 3.46
N MET A 144 5.56 10.45 2.75
CA MET A 144 6.43 9.74 1.80
C MET A 144 5.83 9.66 0.40
N HIS A 145 4.64 9.08 0.18
CA HIS A 145 4.12 8.91 -1.18
C HIS A 145 3.93 10.25 -1.90
N ILE A 146 3.29 11.22 -1.27
CA ILE A 146 2.99 12.51 -1.90
C ILE A 146 4.26 13.31 -2.22
N PRO A 147 5.20 13.55 -1.27
CA PRO A 147 6.42 14.29 -1.59
C PRO A 147 7.27 13.55 -2.62
N LEU A 148 7.45 12.24 -2.48
CA LEU A 148 8.26 11.44 -3.40
C LEU A 148 7.68 11.47 -4.81
N GLY A 149 6.37 11.26 -4.94
CA GLY A 149 5.68 11.30 -6.22
C GLY A 149 5.78 12.66 -6.90
N TYR A 150 5.65 13.75 -6.13
CA TYR A 150 5.81 15.11 -6.64
C TYR A 150 7.21 15.33 -7.21
N TYR A 151 8.26 14.99 -6.45
CA TYR A 151 9.64 15.17 -6.89
C TYR A 151 10.01 14.26 -8.06
N TYR A 152 9.48 13.02 -8.11
CA TYR A 152 9.64 12.13 -9.25
C TYR A 152 9.03 12.74 -10.52
N ILE A 153 7.74 13.13 -10.48
CA ILE A 153 7.05 13.71 -11.64
C ILE A 153 7.77 14.96 -12.11
N ARG A 154 8.15 15.86 -11.19
CA ARG A 154 8.90 17.08 -11.51
C ARG A 154 10.23 16.75 -12.21
N TYR A 155 11.02 15.82 -11.67
CA TYR A 155 12.30 15.42 -12.25
C TYR A 155 12.14 14.79 -13.64
N MET A 156 11.21 13.85 -13.79
CA MET A 156 10.97 13.16 -15.06
C MET A 156 10.42 14.09 -16.13
N THR A 157 9.65 15.11 -15.73
CA THR A 157 9.18 16.19 -16.61
C THR A 157 10.34 17.07 -17.05
N SER A 158 11.15 17.57 -16.10
CA SER A 158 12.28 18.47 -16.40
C SER A 158 13.38 17.81 -17.23
N SER A 159 13.51 16.49 -17.14
CA SER A 159 14.47 15.71 -17.93
C SER A 159 13.93 15.27 -19.30
N GLY A 160 12.70 15.64 -19.66
CA GLY A 160 12.07 15.29 -20.94
C GLY A 160 11.65 13.82 -21.06
N GLN A 161 11.78 13.02 -19.99
CA GLN A 161 11.48 11.59 -19.99
C GLN A 161 9.98 11.30 -19.85
N LEU A 162 9.23 12.21 -19.22
CA LEU A 162 7.79 12.05 -18.98
C LEU A 162 6.96 12.65 -20.12
N THR A 163 6.89 11.94 -21.25
CA THR A 163 6.09 12.35 -22.42
C THR A 163 4.61 12.01 -22.27
N GLY A 164 3.75 12.58 -23.13
CA GLY A 164 2.31 12.24 -23.16
C GLY A 164 2.05 10.74 -23.35
N ARG A 165 2.91 10.03 -24.09
CA ARG A 165 2.83 8.56 -24.22
C ARG A 165 3.09 7.86 -22.89
N GLN A 166 4.08 8.31 -22.12
CA GLN A 166 4.39 7.72 -20.81
C GLN A 166 3.26 7.96 -19.82
N TRP A 167 2.63 9.14 -19.87
CA TRP A 167 1.41 9.42 -19.11
C TRP A 167 0.27 8.47 -19.47
N ALA A 168 -0.05 8.33 -20.77
CA ALA A 168 -1.13 7.45 -21.22
C ALA A 168 -0.91 5.98 -20.82
N LEU A 169 0.30 5.46 -21.05
CA LEU A 169 0.66 4.09 -20.69
C LEU A 169 0.70 3.89 -19.17
N GLY A 170 1.24 4.84 -18.42
CA GLY A 170 1.32 4.75 -16.96
C GLY A 170 -0.05 4.81 -16.30
N LEU A 171 -0.95 5.66 -16.80
CA LEU A 171 -2.35 5.71 -16.37
C LEU A 171 -3.08 4.41 -16.71
N ALA A 172 -2.95 3.90 -17.93
CA ALA A 172 -3.58 2.65 -18.34
C ALA A 172 -3.08 1.46 -17.49
N TYR A 173 -1.77 1.36 -17.29
CA TYR A 173 -1.18 0.31 -16.47
C TYR A 173 -1.59 0.42 -14.99
N GLY A 174 -1.52 1.62 -14.43
CA GLY A 174 -1.96 1.89 -13.05
C GLY A 174 -3.44 1.60 -12.83
N ALA A 175 -4.31 1.99 -13.78
CA ALA A 175 -5.74 1.70 -13.73
C ALA A 175 -6.03 0.20 -13.84
N ALA A 176 -5.35 -0.51 -14.74
CA ALA A 176 -5.46 -1.95 -14.86
C ALA A 176 -5.02 -2.66 -13.57
N PHE A 177 -3.90 -2.24 -12.99
CA PHE A 177 -3.41 -2.78 -11.72
C PHE A 177 -4.39 -2.50 -10.58
N TRP A 178 -4.89 -1.27 -10.46
CA TRP A 178 -5.90 -0.88 -9.46
C TRP A 178 -7.16 -1.74 -9.58
N TYR A 179 -7.70 -1.89 -10.79
CA TYR A 179 -8.90 -2.69 -11.03
C TYR A 179 -8.67 -4.17 -10.70
N LEU A 180 -7.60 -4.79 -11.21
CA LEU A 180 -7.36 -6.21 -11.02
C LEU A 180 -6.97 -6.54 -9.58
N MET A 181 -6.10 -5.76 -8.96
CA MET A 181 -5.55 -6.08 -7.65
C MET A 181 -6.36 -5.48 -6.51
N LEU A 182 -6.72 -4.20 -6.54
CA LEU A 182 -7.51 -3.63 -5.43
C LEU A 182 -8.98 -4.00 -5.53
N ILE A 183 -9.60 -3.92 -6.71
CA ILE A 183 -11.04 -4.18 -6.81
C ILE A 183 -11.31 -5.68 -6.94
N LYS A 184 -10.78 -6.32 -7.98
CA LYS A 184 -11.13 -7.71 -8.29
C LYS A 184 -10.53 -8.69 -7.29
N SER A 185 -9.25 -8.57 -6.92
CA SER A 185 -8.66 -9.53 -6.00
C SER A 185 -9.21 -9.34 -4.57
N THR A 186 -9.18 -8.12 -4.03
CA THR A 186 -9.56 -7.85 -2.63
C THR A 186 -11.08 -7.87 -2.39
N PHE A 187 -11.89 -7.39 -3.34
CA PHE A 187 -13.34 -7.25 -3.18
C PHE A 187 -14.18 -8.14 -4.13
N GLY A 188 -13.53 -9.02 -4.90
CA GLY A 188 -14.20 -9.93 -5.83
C GLY A 188 -13.81 -11.40 -5.63
N TRP A 189 -12.66 -11.80 -6.15
CA TRP A 189 -12.24 -13.20 -6.25
C TRP A 189 -11.80 -13.82 -4.93
N LEU A 190 -11.19 -13.04 -4.02
CA LEU A 190 -10.69 -13.53 -2.74
C LEU A 190 -11.61 -13.19 -1.57
N VAL A 191 -12.79 -12.63 -1.85
CA VAL A 191 -13.80 -12.35 -0.83
C VAL A 191 -14.52 -13.64 -0.47
N ASP A 192 -14.51 -13.97 0.82
CA ASP A 192 -15.24 -15.11 1.34
C ASP A 192 -15.75 -14.77 2.76
N TYR A 193 -17.08 -14.75 2.90
CA TYR A 193 -17.74 -14.50 4.19
C TYR A 193 -17.39 -15.57 5.23
N ASN A 194 -17.11 -16.79 4.79
CA ASN A 194 -16.71 -17.93 5.61
C ASN A 194 -15.22 -18.24 5.51
N SER A 195 -14.40 -17.26 5.12
CA SER A 195 -12.96 -17.45 4.96
C SER A 195 -12.36 -18.19 6.16
N PRO A 196 -11.59 -19.28 5.91
CA PRO A 196 -10.91 -20.01 6.97
C PRO A 196 -9.67 -19.26 7.47
N TYR A 197 -9.38 -18.06 6.95
CA TYR A 197 -8.19 -17.27 7.23
C TYR A 197 -8.53 -15.95 7.95
N PRO A 198 -9.04 -15.99 9.20
CA PRO A 198 -9.30 -14.77 9.95
C PRO A 198 -7.99 -14.06 10.30
N PHE A 199 -8.05 -12.75 10.48
CA PHE A 199 -7.04 -12.00 11.21
C PHE A 199 -6.99 -12.44 12.67
N TYR A 200 -5.81 -12.39 13.27
CA TYR A 200 -5.67 -12.67 14.69
C TYR A 200 -6.31 -11.56 15.54
N PRO A 201 -6.83 -11.88 16.74
CA PRO A 201 -7.45 -10.87 17.62
C PRO A 201 -6.55 -9.65 17.88
N ASN A 202 -5.24 -9.88 18.04
CA ASN A 202 -4.28 -8.80 18.24
C ASN A 202 -4.09 -7.93 16.99
N GLU A 203 -4.27 -8.44 15.77
CA GLU A 203 -4.23 -7.64 14.53
C GLU A 203 -5.45 -6.72 14.42
N MET A 204 -6.61 -7.20 14.88
CA MET A 204 -7.85 -6.42 14.91
C MET A 204 -7.80 -5.29 15.95
N GLU A 205 -7.14 -5.49 17.08
CA GLU A 205 -7.07 -4.49 18.17
C GLU A 205 -5.88 -3.51 18.04
N ARG A 206 -5.02 -3.67 17.04
CA ARG A 206 -3.86 -2.77 16.79
C ARG A 206 -4.29 -1.31 16.60
N GLY A 207 -3.44 -0.41 17.07
CA GLY A 207 -3.65 1.03 17.00
C GLY A 207 -4.88 1.55 17.76
N GLY A 208 -5.58 0.69 18.52
CA GLY A 208 -6.84 1.06 19.17
C GLY A 208 -8.00 1.33 18.19
N MET A 209 -7.85 0.98 16.91
CA MET A 209 -8.82 1.33 15.86
C MET A 209 -10.18 0.66 16.10
N ALA A 210 -10.20 -0.64 16.43
CA ALA A 210 -11.42 -1.34 16.75
C ALA A 210 -12.14 -0.74 17.97
N ALA A 211 -11.38 -0.35 19.01
CA ALA A 211 -11.92 0.31 20.19
C ALA A 211 -12.52 1.68 19.86
N TRP A 212 -11.85 2.48 19.02
CA TRP A 212 -12.38 3.74 18.51
C TRP A 212 -13.71 3.54 17.80
N ILE A 213 -13.76 2.61 16.84
CA ILE A 213 -14.96 2.33 16.03
C ILE A 213 -16.13 1.90 16.91
N ARG A 214 -15.90 0.99 17.86
CA ARG A 214 -16.95 0.58 18.83
C ARG A 214 -17.46 1.76 19.64
N ARG A 215 -16.57 2.66 20.08
CA ARG A 215 -16.96 3.84 20.86
C ARG A 215 -17.81 4.81 20.04
N VAL A 216 -17.43 5.11 18.80
CA VAL A 216 -18.13 6.13 17.99
C VAL A 216 -19.43 5.63 17.33
N ARG A 217 -19.67 4.31 17.29
CA ARG A 217 -20.88 3.72 16.69
C ARG A 217 -21.89 3.19 17.69
N ASN A 218 -21.47 3.00 18.93
CA ASN A 218 -22.37 2.68 20.04
C ASN A 218 -22.83 3.94 20.80
N ALA A 219 -22.42 5.12 20.33
CA ALA A 219 -22.88 6.44 20.78
C ALA A 219 -23.88 7.01 19.78
#